data_AF-A0A939DAG4-F1
#
_entry.id   AF-A0A939DAG4-F1
#
_cell.length_a   1.000
_cell.length_b   1.000
_cell.length_c   1.000
_cell.angle_alpha   90.00
_cell.angle_beta   90.00
_cell.angle_gamma   90.00
#
_symmetry.space_group_name_H-M   'P 1'
#
loop_
_entity.id
_entity.type
_entity.pdbx_description
1 polymer ?
#
loop_
_entity_poly.entity_id
_entity_poly.type
_entity_poly.pdbx_seq_one_letter_code
_entity_poly.pdbx_strand_id
1 'polypeptide(L)'
;MENQTINIKKVILTAGAFCAFWIGSGFATGQEVMQFLTTSGVTKGIIGASIYTILLLWFVYCLYGVGQKMQFDNPYDLFVYYCGKYVGQVYTWFSLVLMYAIYVVMLAGAGATINQYYGIPITAGTYGVALAALATALLGVEKLLDFIGVIGPIKILFIAAICIAAIATLAHDPGLLAANSALMPAGFPTASGNWFWSALLWAFLGLMFGATFFVMSGATCKSVKEARLGGAIGVIVMFFVIIVLIIAEIVYLDIIKGQQVLTLAIAKEVAPALAAAFAPILIICIYSAVASILLVCTRKFAVDKTKKFNIIAVVLTAIGMFTGTLLPFDQLVNIIYPLSGYAGIILVLFMAYKEFINKNAFPFEKATDKTKEAEA
;
A
#
# COMPACT_ATOMS: atom_id res chain seq x y z
N MET A 1 17.50 29.55 16.11
CA MET A 1 17.19 28.24 15.52
C MET A 1 17.84 27.18 16.39
N GLU A 2 17.10 26.61 17.34
CA GLU A 2 17.63 25.47 18.10
C GLU A 2 18.00 24.36 17.13
N ASN A 3 19.24 23.91 17.22
CA ASN A 3 19.77 22.77 16.49
C ASN A 3 19.09 21.53 17.11
N GLN A 4 17.81 21.30 16.80
CA GLN A 4 17.08 20.13 17.27
C GLN A 4 17.84 18.90 16.77
N THR A 5 18.53 18.24 17.68
CA THR A 5 19.32 17.05 17.43
C THR A 5 18.36 15.98 16.91
N ILE A 6 18.66 15.46 15.72
CA ILE A 6 17.83 14.43 15.07
C ILE A 6 17.79 13.20 15.99
N ASN A 7 16.60 12.80 16.43
CA ASN A 7 16.44 11.56 17.18
C ASN A 7 16.46 10.36 16.22
N ILE A 8 17.62 9.71 16.12
CA ILE A 8 17.83 8.54 15.23
C ILE A 8 16.84 7.41 15.53
N LYS A 9 16.52 7.15 16.80
CA LYS A 9 15.54 6.11 17.17
C LYS A 9 14.17 6.42 16.57
N LYS A 10 13.73 7.68 16.63
CA LYS A 10 12.45 8.09 16.03
C LYS A 10 12.47 7.97 14.51
N VAL A 11 13.58 8.31 13.86
CA VAL A 11 13.78 8.15 12.41
C VAL A 11 13.64 6.68 12.01
N ILE A 12 14.30 5.75 12.72
CA ILE A 12 14.21 4.31 12.46
C ILE A 12 12.79 3.79 12.65
N LEU A 13 12.11 4.18 13.74
CA LEU A 13 10.72 3.79 13.98
C LEU A 13 9.78 4.29 12.88
N THR A 14 10.00 5.50 12.39
CA THR A 14 9.22 6.12 11.30
C THR A 14 9.44 5.38 9.97
N ALA A 15 10.70 5.02 9.67
CA ALA A 15 11.04 4.20 8.50
C ALA A 15 10.40 2.81 8.59
N GLY A 16 10.46 2.17 9.76
CA GLY A 16 9.83 0.87 10.00
C GLY A 16 8.30 0.93 9.84
N ALA A 17 7.66 2.00 10.33
CA ALA A 17 6.23 2.22 10.12
C ALA A 17 5.89 2.39 8.64
N PHE A 18 6.71 3.12 7.88
CA PHE A 18 6.56 3.22 6.42
C PHE A 18 6.62 1.83 5.77
N CYS A 19 7.65 1.03 6.05
CA CYS A 19 7.78 -0.31 5.47
C CYS A 19 6.61 -1.23 5.86
N ALA A 20 6.16 -1.19 7.12
CA ALA A 20 5.05 -2.01 7.59
C ALA A 20 3.73 -1.66 6.91
N PHE A 21 3.48 -0.36 6.68
CA PHE A 21 2.32 0.12 5.93
C PHE A 21 2.42 -0.23 4.44
N TRP A 22 3.60 -0.07 3.85
CA TRP A 22 3.81 -0.21 2.42
C TRP A 22 3.75 -1.67 1.94
N ILE A 23 4.18 -2.63 2.77
CA ILE A 23 4.07 -4.05 2.46
C ILE A 23 2.63 -4.50 2.77
N GLY A 24 1.69 -4.07 1.92
CA GLY A 24 0.30 -4.51 1.92
C GLY A 24 0.12 -5.91 1.30
N SER A 25 -1.12 -6.34 1.11
CA SER A 25 -1.42 -7.65 0.51
C SER A 25 -0.98 -7.77 -0.95
N GLY A 26 -1.17 -6.73 -1.77
CA GLY A 26 -0.76 -6.77 -3.17
C GLY A 26 0.76 -6.78 -3.34
N PHE A 27 1.51 -6.06 -2.50
CA PHE A 27 2.97 -6.19 -2.43
C PHE A 27 3.40 -7.57 -1.89
N ALA A 28 2.84 -8.00 -0.75
CA ALA A 28 3.25 -9.22 -0.08
C ALA A 28 2.97 -10.49 -0.90
N THR A 29 1.97 -10.46 -1.79
CA THR A 29 1.66 -11.54 -2.73
C THR A 29 2.55 -11.51 -3.98
N GLY A 30 3.24 -10.40 -4.25
CA GLY A 30 4.03 -10.15 -5.48
C GLY A 30 3.24 -9.55 -6.63
N GLN A 31 1.89 -9.59 -6.60
CA GLN A 31 1.08 -9.17 -7.74
C GLN A 31 1.26 -7.71 -8.15
N GLU A 32 1.44 -6.80 -7.19
CA GLU A 32 1.70 -5.39 -7.51
C GLU A 32 3.01 -5.23 -8.26
N VAL A 33 4.10 -5.78 -7.72
CA VAL A 33 5.43 -5.65 -8.31
C VAL A 33 5.47 -6.33 -9.68
N MET A 34 4.85 -7.51 -9.79
CA MET A 34 4.71 -8.23 -11.04
C MET A 34 4.08 -7.37 -12.14
N GLN A 35 2.85 -6.90 -11.91
CA GLN A 35 2.06 -6.26 -12.96
C GLN A 35 2.55 -4.86 -13.31
N PHE A 36 3.13 -4.14 -12.35
CA PHE A 36 3.60 -2.78 -12.57
C PHE A 36 5.03 -2.70 -13.08
N LEU A 37 5.91 -3.63 -12.70
CA LEU A 37 7.34 -3.56 -12.98
C LEU A 37 7.89 -4.83 -13.64
N THR A 38 7.70 -6.00 -13.04
CA THR A 38 8.37 -7.24 -13.45
C THR A 38 7.95 -7.69 -14.85
N THR A 39 6.69 -7.50 -15.24
CA THR A 39 6.18 -7.82 -16.60
C THR A 39 6.89 -7.08 -17.73
N SER A 40 7.65 -6.03 -17.43
CA SER A 40 8.50 -5.33 -18.41
C SER A 40 9.90 -5.95 -18.60
N GLY A 41 10.21 -7.01 -17.85
CA GLY A 41 11.53 -7.63 -17.77
C GLY A 41 12.46 -6.93 -16.77
N VAL A 42 13.63 -7.52 -16.52
CA VAL A 42 14.53 -7.09 -15.43
C VAL A 42 15.04 -5.67 -15.59
N THR A 43 15.53 -5.30 -16.78
CA THR A 43 16.15 -3.98 -17.01
C THR A 43 15.11 -2.86 -16.88
N LYS A 44 14.00 -2.96 -17.60
CA LYS A 44 12.92 -1.96 -17.57
C LYS A 44 12.23 -1.94 -16.20
N GLY A 45 12.07 -3.09 -15.56
CA GLY A 45 11.50 -3.20 -14.21
C GLY A 45 12.34 -2.45 -13.17
N ILE A 46 13.66 -2.61 -13.18
CA ILE A 46 14.57 -1.90 -12.24
C ILE A 46 14.60 -0.38 -12.51
N ILE A 47 14.59 0.03 -13.79
CA ILE A 47 14.49 1.46 -14.14
C ILE A 47 13.15 2.02 -13.68
N GLY A 48 12.06 1.27 -13.89
CA GLY A 48 10.73 1.60 -13.39
C GLY A 48 10.70 1.73 -11.87
N ALA A 49 11.31 0.79 -11.14
CA ALA A 49 11.44 0.86 -9.68
C ALA A 49 12.18 2.12 -9.22
N SER A 50 13.21 2.54 -9.98
CA SER A 50 13.95 3.78 -9.70
C SER A 50 13.08 5.02 -9.89
N ILE A 51 12.33 5.10 -10.98
CA ILE A 51 11.37 6.21 -11.26
C ILE A 51 10.32 6.29 -10.15
N TYR A 52 9.74 5.14 -9.81
CA TYR A 52 8.78 5.01 -8.73
C TYR A 52 9.34 5.52 -7.39
N THR A 53 10.57 5.12 -7.07
CA THR A 53 11.26 5.50 -5.83
C THR A 53 11.55 7.00 -5.78
N ILE A 54 11.99 7.61 -6.87
CA ILE A 54 12.24 9.05 -6.95
C ILE A 54 10.96 9.84 -6.69
N LEU A 55 9.83 9.42 -7.28
CA LEU A 55 8.54 10.07 -7.05
C LEU A 55 8.06 9.89 -5.61
N LEU A 56 8.17 8.68 -5.04
CA LEU A 56 7.83 8.46 -3.64
C LEU A 56 8.70 9.28 -2.68
N LEU A 57 10.00 9.42 -2.94
CA LEU A 57 10.88 10.29 -2.15
C LEU A 57 10.37 11.74 -2.16
N TRP A 58 9.92 12.23 -3.32
CA TRP A 58 9.33 13.56 -3.42
C TRP A 58 7.99 13.66 -2.66
N PHE A 59 7.08 12.69 -2.81
CA PHE A 59 5.81 12.67 -2.07
C PHE A 59 6.04 12.63 -0.57
N VAL A 60 6.98 11.81 -0.10
CA VAL A 60 7.36 11.75 1.31
C VAL A 60 7.94 13.08 1.76
N TYR A 61 8.86 13.68 1.01
CA TYR A 61 9.43 14.98 1.35
C TYR A 61 8.35 16.05 1.57
N CYS A 62 7.35 16.08 0.70
CA CYS A 62 6.20 16.98 0.80
C CYS A 62 5.29 16.59 1.97
N LEU A 63 4.72 15.39 1.96
CA LEU A 63 3.62 14.99 2.85
C LEU A 63 4.06 14.69 4.28
N TYR A 64 5.22 14.07 4.51
CA TYR A 64 5.75 13.97 5.87
C TYR A 64 6.12 15.35 6.43
N GLY A 65 6.67 16.22 5.57
CA GLY A 65 7.04 17.57 5.96
C GLY A 65 5.83 18.43 6.32
N VAL A 66 4.78 18.39 5.49
CA VAL A 66 3.53 19.11 5.74
C VAL A 66 2.77 18.49 6.91
N GLY A 67 2.73 17.17 7.04
CA GLY A 67 2.13 16.53 8.21
C GLY A 67 2.75 16.99 9.51
N GLN A 68 4.08 17.09 9.55
CA GLN A 68 4.79 17.59 10.73
C GLN A 68 4.52 19.09 11.00
N LYS A 69 4.47 19.94 9.96
CA LYS A 69 4.25 21.40 10.12
C LYS A 69 2.78 21.74 10.43
N MET A 70 1.86 21.09 9.74
CA MET A 70 0.46 21.44 9.76
C MET A 70 -0.27 20.76 10.91
N GLN A 71 0.12 19.54 11.30
CA GLN A 71 -0.53 18.79 12.39
C GLN A 71 -2.05 18.78 12.21
N PHE A 72 -2.52 18.30 11.05
CA PHE A 72 -3.95 18.31 10.74
C PHE A 72 -4.75 17.48 11.75
N ASP A 73 -5.86 18.04 12.24
CA ASP A 73 -6.80 17.31 13.09
C ASP A 73 -7.48 16.18 12.29
N ASN A 74 -7.80 16.44 11.02
CA ASN A 74 -8.28 15.46 10.06
C ASN A 74 -7.24 15.29 8.93
N PRO A 75 -6.63 14.10 8.75
CA PRO A 75 -5.61 13.89 7.74
C PRO A 75 -6.10 14.11 6.30
N TYR A 76 -7.41 13.99 6.05
CA TYR A 76 -7.98 14.29 4.72
C TYR A 76 -7.91 15.78 4.35
N ASP A 77 -7.71 16.67 5.32
CA ASP A 77 -7.54 18.10 5.07
C ASP A 77 -6.28 18.41 4.25
N LEU A 78 -5.35 17.45 4.12
CA LEU A 78 -4.22 17.56 3.19
C LEU A 78 -4.69 17.84 1.75
N PHE A 79 -5.83 17.29 1.34
CA PHE A 79 -6.35 17.48 -0.01
C PHE A 79 -6.86 18.91 -0.22
N VAL A 80 -7.51 19.48 0.80
CA VAL A 80 -7.91 20.89 0.78
C VAL A 80 -6.68 21.79 0.84
N TYR A 81 -5.67 21.43 1.62
CA TYR A 81 -4.40 22.15 1.67
C TYR A 81 -3.71 22.21 0.31
N TYR A 82 -3.64 21.13 -0.44
CA TYR A 82 -2.93 21.13 -1.74
C TYR A 82 -3.78 21.58 -2.92
N CYS A 83 -5.10 21.39 -2.89
CA CYS A 83 -5.96 21.60 -4.05
C CYS A 83 -7.05 22.66 -3.85
N GLY A 84 -7.15 23.25 -2.64
CA GLY A 84 -8.25 24.15 -2.27
C GLY A 84 -9.55 23.41 -1.96
N LYS A 85 -10.56 24.17 -1.51
CA LYS A 85 -11.82 23.64 -0.96
C LYS A 85 -12.56 22.68 -1.89
N TYR A 86 -12.76 23.07 -3.15
CA TYR A 86 -13.61 22.30 -4.07
C TYR A 86 -12.93 21.02 -4.56
N VAL A 87 -11.72 21.14 -5.12
CA VAL A 87 -10.97 19.99 -5.64
C VAL A 87 -10.52 19.08 -4.49
N GLY A 88 -10.13 19.65 -3.34
CA GLY A 88 -9.77 18.88 -2.15
C GLY A 88 -10.93 18.03 -1.60
N GLN A 89 -12.17 18.54 -1.66
CA GLN A 89 -13.34 17.77 -1.26
C GLN A 89 -13.62 16.60 -2.21
N VAL A 90 -13.39 16.79 -3.52
CA VAL A 90 -13.48 15.69 -4.50
C VAL A 90 -12.47 14.60 -4.17
N TYR A 91 -11.21 14.96 -3.87
CA TYR A 91 -10.20 13.99 -3.46
C TYR A 91 -10.51 13.28 -2.15
N THR A 92 -11.15 13.97 -1.21
CA THR A 92 -11.58 13.35 0.05
C THR A 92 -12.58 12.23 -0.21
N TRP A 93 -13.58 12.46 -1.06
CA TRP A 93 -14.55 11.43 -1.44
C TRP A 93 -13.94 10.35 -2.32
N PHE A 94 -13.12 10.72 -3.29
CA PHE A 94 -12.41 9.78 -4.14
C PHE A 94 -11.52 8.84 -3.32
N SER A 95 -10.76 9.37 -2.36
CA SER A 95 -9.91 8.58 -1.46
C SER A 95 -10.73 7.56 -0.67
N LEU A 96 -11.92 7.92 -0.19
CA LEU A 96 -12.82 6.99 0.48
C LEU A 96 -13.31 5.86 -0.45
N VAL A 97 -13.70 6.20 -1.68
CA VAL A 97 -14.13 5.21 -2.68
C VAL A 97 -12.97 4.29 -3.06
N LEU A 98 -11.77 4.84 -3.21
CA LEU A 98 -10.54 4.08 -3.43
C LEU A 98 -10.25 3.13 -2.27
N MET A 99 -10.35 3.58 -1.02
CA MET A 99 -10.18 2.71 0.14
C MET A 99 -11.14 1.52 0.07
N TYR A 100 -12.41 1.76 -0.25
CA TYR A 100 -13.38 0.68 -0.41
C TYR A 100 -13.05 -0.26 -1.59
N ALA A 101 -12.58 0.27 -2.71
CA ALA A 101 -12.13 -0.56 -3.84
C ALA A 101 -10.92 -1.44 -3.45
N ILE A 102 -9.98 -0.90 -2.66
CA ILE A 102 -8.84 -1.67 -2.12
C ILE A 102 -9.32 -2.73 -1.13
N TYR A 103 -10.34 -2.44 -0.32
CA TYR A 103 -11.00 -3.46 0.52
C TYR A 103 -11.50 -4.66 -0.31
N VAL A 104 -12.13 -4.40 -1.46
CA VAL A 104 -12.58 -5.45 -2.39
C VAL A 104 -11.39 -6.25 -2.95
N VAL A 105 -10.32 -5.56 -3.39
CA VAL A 105 -9.09 -6.20 -3.88
C VAL A 105 -8.45 -7.09 -2.80
N MET A 106 -8.43 -6.62 -1.55
CA MET A 106 -7.90 -7.37 -0.41
C MET A 106 -8.72 -8.61 -0.07
N LEU A 107 -10.05 -8.52 -0.15
CA LEU A 107 -10.94 -9.67 0.01
C LEU A 107 -10.71 -10.76 -1.05
N ALA A 108 -10.49 -10.37 -2.30
CA ALA A 108 -10.10 -11.29 -3.36
C ALA A 108 -8.73 -11.91 -3.09
N GLY A 109 -7.75 -11.10 -2.68
CA GLY A 109 -6.40 -11.57 -2.34
C GLY A 109 -6.39 -12.55 -1.14
N ALA A 110 -7.26 -12.35 -0.16
CA ALA A 110 -7.48 -13.31 0.93
C ALA A 110 -8.00 -14.66 0.42
N GLY A 111 -9.06 -14.64 -0.40
CA GLY A 111 -9.62 -15.86 -1.00
C GLY A 111 -8.60 -16.61 -1.85
N ALA A 112 -7.84 -15.88 -2.67
CA ALA A 112 -6.75 -16.42 -3.48
C ALA A 112 -5.64 -17.06 -2.62
N THR A 113 -5.21 -16.39 -1.55
CA THR A 113 -4.19 -16.91 -0.63
C THR A 113 -4.64 -18.18 0.07
N ILE A 114 -5.87 -18.17 0.58
CA ILE A 114 -6.47 -19.33 1.26
C ILE A 114 -6.62 -20.50 0.29
N ASN A 115 -7.08 -20.26 -0.94
CA ASN A 115 -7.21 -21.29 -1.95
C ASN A 115 -5.87 -21.87 -2.37
N GLN A 116 -4.89 -21.02 -2.68
CA GLN A 116 -3.58 -21.46 -3.14
C GLN A 116 -2.80 -22.23 -2.07
N TYR A 117 -2.98 -21.92 -0.78
CA TYR A 117 -2.30 -22.64 0.29
C TYR A 117 -3.07 -23.87 0.78
N TYR A 118 -4.35 -23.73 1.09
CA TYR A 118 -5.17 -24.75 1.77
C TYR A 118 -6.16 -25.48 0.85
N GLY A 119 -6.31 -25.07 -0.41
CA GLY A 119 -7.25 -25.67 -1.36
C GLY A 119 -8.72 -25.31 -1.13
N ILE A 120 -9.04 -24.47 -0.13
CA ILE A 120 -10.41 -24.04 0.17
C ILE A 120 -10.93 -23.18 -1.00
N PRO A 121 -12.18 -23.33 -1.47
CA PRO A 121 -12.73 -22.53 -2.56
C PRO A 121 -12.58 -21.02 -2.33
N ILE A 122 -12.21 -20.27 -3.38
CA ILE A 122 -11.94 -18.82 -3.32
C ILE A 122 -13.10 -18.08 -2.64
N THR A 123 -14.34 -18.36 -3.04
CA THR A 123 -15.55 -17.75 -2.48
C THR A 123 -15.66 -17.97 -0.97
N ALA A 124 -15.41 -19.19 -0.49
CA ALA A 124 -15.48 -19.52 0.93
C ALA A 124 -14.38 -18.80 1.73
N GLY A 125 -13.15 -18.76 1.18
CA GLY A 125 -12.04 -18.03 1.80
C GLY A 125 -12.31 -16.52 1.88
N THR A 126 -12.77 -15.91 0.79
CA THR A 126 -13.14 -14.49 0.74
C THR A 126 -14.25 -14.16 1.74
N TYR A 127 -15.30 -14.99 1.79
CA TYR A 127 -16.46 -14.75 2.67
C TYR A 127 -16.08 -14.93 4.14
N GLY A 128 -15.26 -15.94 4.45
CA GLY A 128 -14.74 -16.14 5.80
C GLY A 128 -13.99 -14.92 6.34
N VAL A 129 -13.07 -14.36 5.54
CA VAL A 129 -12.32 -13.15 5.93
C VAL A 129 -13.23 -11.92 6.02
N ALA A 130 -14.17 -11.76 5.10
CA ALA A 130 -15.13 -10.64 5.14
C ALA A 130 -16.00 -10.67 6.42
N LEU A 131 -16.54 -11.84 6.78
CA LEU A 131 -17.36 -12.01 7.98
C LEU A 131 -16.55 -11.83 9.26
N ALA A 132 -15.31 -12.33 9.31
CA ALA A 132 -14.42 -12.09 10.43
C ALA A 132 -14.13 -10.59 10.60
N ALA A 133 -13.91 -9.87 9.49
CA ALA A 133 -13.64 -8.43 9.52
C ALA A 133 -14.87 -7.63 9.97
N LEU A 134 -16.05 -8.02 9.51
CA LEU A 134 -17.32 -7.46 9.97
C LEU A 134 -17.53 -7.70 11.46
N ALA A 135 -17.28 -8.90 11.97
CA ALA A 135 -17.39 -9.21 13.39
C ALA A 135 -16.52 -8.26 14.23
N THR A 136 -15.27 -8.05 13.82
CA THR A 136 -14.36 -7.10 14.48
C THR A 136 -14.87 -5.67 14.43
N ALA A 137 -15.37 -5.24 13.27
CA ALA A 137 -15.94 -3.90 13.10
C ALA A 137 -17.14 -3.67 14.03
N LEU A 138 -18.03 -4.67 14.16
CA LEU A 138 -19.23 -4.59 15.00
C LEU A 138 -18.92 -4.65 16.50
N LEU A 139 -17.93 -5.46 16.88
CA LEU A 139 -17.48 -5.56 18.28
C LEU A 139 -16.71 -4.29 18.72
N GLY A 140 -16.19 -3.50 17.77
CA GLY A 140 -15.37 -2.32 18.04
C GLY A 140 -14.05 -2.69 18.71
N VAL A 141 -13.47 -3.84 18.35
CA VAL A 141 -12.19 -4.29 18.92
C VAL A 141 -11.05 -3.54 18.24
N GLU A 142 -10.84 -2.29 18.64
CA GLU A 142 -9.71 -1.48 18.16
C GLU A 142 -8.37 -2.16 18.46
N LYS A 143 -8.30 -2.90 19.58
CA LYS A 143 -7.11 -3.66 20.01
C LYS A 143 -6.73 -4.83 19.09
N LEU A 144 -7.63 -5.32 18.24
CA LEU A 144 -7.30 -6.39 17.30
C LEU A 144 -6.39 -5.87 16.17
N LEU A 145 -6.42 -4.55 15.93
CA LEU A 145 -5.57 -3.86 14.96
C LEU A 145 -4.18 -3.57 15.52
N ASP A 146 -3.99 -3.61 16.85
CA ASP A 146 -2.69 -3.38 17.50
C ASP A 146 -1.68 -4.52 17.22
N PHE A 147 -2.15 -5.68 16.75
CA PHE A 147 -1.29 -6.79 16.33
C PHE A 147 -0.56 -6.55 14.99
N ILE A 148 -0.92 -5.51 14.24
CA ILE A 148 -0.31 -5.17 12.95
C ILE A 148 1.18 -4.86 13.07
N GLY A 149 1.61 -4.30 14.22
CA GLY A 149 3.01 -3.91 14.45
C GLY A 149 4.01 -5.07 14.43
N VAL A 150 3.60 -6.29 14.82
CA VAL A 150 4.46 -7.48 14.83
C VAL A 150 4.59 -8.12 13.45
N ILE A 151 3.61 -7.88 12.57
CA ILE A 151 3.54 -8.51 11.25
C ILE A 151 4.56 -7.90 10.27
N GLY A 152 4.84 -6.59 10.39
CA GLY A 152 5.77 -5.87 9.52
C GLY A 152 7.16 -6.53 9.42
N PRO A 153 7.87 -6.75 10.54
CA PRO A 153 9.17 -7.42 10.53
C PRO A 153 9.14 -8.83 9.91
N ILE A 154 8.08 -9.60 10.16
CA ILE A 154 7.97 -10.97 9.63
C ILE A 154 7.89 -10.97 8.11
N LYS A 155 7.10 -10.05 7.52
CA LYS A 155 7.02 -9.91 6.05
C LYS A 155 8.36 -9.54 5.43
N ILE A 156 9.11 -8.64 6.07
CA ILE A 156 10.45 -8.26 5.60
C ILE A 156 11.38 -9.48 5.62
N LEU A 157 11.39 -10.25 6.70
CA LEU A 157 12.19 -11.48 6.80
C LEU A 157 11.78 -12.51 5.74
N PHE A 158 10.48 -12.67 5.50
CA PHE A 158 9.98 -13.58 4.48
C PHE A 158 10.43 -13.18 3.07
N ILE A 159 10.29 -11.90 2.71
CA ILE A 159 10.77 -11.41 1.43
C ILE A 159 12.29 -11.59 1.34
N ALA A 160 13.04 -11.25 2.39
CA ALA A 160 14.48 -11.46 2.44
C ALA A 160 14.89 -12.94 2.24
N ALA A 161 14.12 -13.90 2.73
CA ALA A 161 14.38 -15.32 2.50
C ALA A 161 14.20 -15.70 1.02
N ILE A 162 13.12 -15.23 0.38
CA ILE A 162 12.90 -15.39 -1.07
C ILE A 162 14.04 -14.75 -1.86
N CYS A 163 14.47 -13.55 -1.44
CA CYS A 163 15.59 -12.82 -2.03
C CYS A 163 16.89 -13.63 -2.01
N ILE A 164 17.26 -14.18 -0.86
CA ILE A 164 18.46 -15.00 -0.70
C ILE A 164 18.38 -16.24 -1.59
N ALA A 165 17.22 -16.90 -1.64
CA ALA A 165 17.01 -18.06 -2.50
C ALA A 165 17.15 -17.72 -3.99
N ALA A 166 16.61 -16.59 -4.45
CA ALA A 166 16.77 -16.17 -5.84
C ALA A 166 18.25 -15.91 -6.21
N ILE A 167 19.01 -15.27 -5.32
CA ILE A 167 20.44 -15.02 -5.52
C ILE A 167 21.22 -16.34 -5.55
N ALA A 168 20.91 -17.28 -4.66
CA ALA A 168 21.53 -18.59 -4.64
C ALA A 168 21.29 -19.35 -5.97
N THR A 169 20.07 -19.34 -6.49
CA THR A 169 19.74 -19.94 -7.79
C THR A 169 20.54 -19.29 -8.92
N LEU A 170 20.67 -17.96 -8.92
CA LEU A 170 21.48 -17.24 -9.92
C LEU A 170 22.98 -17.50 -9.82
N ALA A 171 23.49 -17.87 -8.64
CA ALA A 171 24.88 -18.28 -8.49
C ALA A 171 25.16 -19.62 -9.22
N HIS A 172 24.15 -20.49 -9.34
CA HIS A 172 24.24 -21.75 -10.07
C HIS A 172 23.94 -21.60 -11.57
N ASP A 173 22.96 -20.74 -11.92
CA ASP A 173 22.62 -20.43 -13.31
C ASP A 173 22.45 -18.92 -13.53
N PRO A 174 23.56 -18.21 -13.83
CA PRO A 174 23.52 -16.76 -14.07
C PRO A 174 22.71 -16.36 -15.31
N GLY A 175 22.55 -17.26 -16.28
CA GLY A 175 21.84 -16.99 -17.54
C GLY A 175 20.33 -16.96 -17.38
N LEU A 176 19.81 -17.60 -16.33
CA LEU A 176 18.39 -17.75 -16.05
C LEU A 176 17.64 -16.42 -15.98
N LEU A 177 18.25 -15.39 -15.37
CA LEU A 177 17.61 -14.07 -15.25
C LEU A 177 17.34 -13.44 -16.61
N ALA A 178 18.32 -13.49 -17.52
CA ALA A 178 18.20 -12.92 -18.85
C ALA A 178 17.23 -13.74 -19.71
N ALA A 179 17.31 -15.08 -19.62
CA ALA A 179 16.43 -15.99 -20.33
C ALA A 179 14.96 -15.78 -19.94
N ASN A 180 14.64 -15.82 -18.64
CA ASN A 180 13.27 -15.64 -18.16
C ASN A 180 12.78 -14.20 -18.35
N SER A 181 13.67 -13.20 -18.24
CA SER A 181 13.29 -11.82 -18.53
C SER A 181 12.84 -11.62 -19.97
N ALA A 182 13.35 -12.40 -20.93
CA ALA A 182 12.95 -12.32 -22.33
C ALA A 182 11.56 -12.92 -22.59
N LEU A 183 11.05 -13.73 -21.66
CA LEU A 183 9.73 -14.37 -21.75
C LEU A 183 8.60 -13.49 -21.19
N MET A 184 8.92 -12.40 -20.51
CA MET A 184 7.92 -11.48 -19.97
C MET A 184 7.09 -10.81 -21.07
N PRO A 185 5.76 -10.62 -20.89
CA PRO A 185 5.02 -10.70 -19.63
C PRO A 185 4.53 -12.12 -19.25
N ALA A 186 4.86 -13.15 -20.04
CA ALA A 186 4.58 -14.57 -19.75
C ALA A 186 3.11 -14.92 -19.40
N GLY A 187 2.14 -14.11 -19.84
CA GLY A 187 0.71 -14.30 -19.58
C GLY A 187 0.17 -13.63 -18.32
N PHE A 188 1.01 -12.90 -17.56
CA PHE A 188 0.54 -12.08 -16.46
C PHE A 188 -0.20 -10.83 -16.97
N PRO A 189 -1.24 -10.35 -16.26
CA PRO A 189 -1.82 -9.04 -16.53
C PRO A 189 -0.76 -7.93 -16.40
N THR A 190 -0.91 -6.86 -17.17
CA THR A 190 0.01 -5.71 -17.13
C THR A 190 -0.74 -4.44 -16.79
N ALA A 191 -0.23 -3.65 -15.84
CA ALA A 191 -0.88 -2.41 -15.42
C ALA A 191 -0.98 -1.37 -16.56
N SER A 192 -0.08 -1.46 -17.54
CA SER A 192 -0.04 -0.64 -18.74
C SER A 192 0.79 -1.33 -19.82
N GLY A 193 0.45 -1.14 -21.10
CA GLY A 193 1.27 -1.59 -22.23
C GLY A 193 2.61 -0.85 -22.37
N ASN A 194 2.78 0.27 -21.65
CA ASN A 194 4.04 1.02 -21.58
C ASN A 194 4.62 0.93 -20.17
N TRP A 195 5.82 0.34 -20.05
CA TRP A 195 6.52 0.11 -18.78
C TRP A 195 6.82 1.40 -18.00
N PHE A 196 7.16 2.48 -18.71
CA PHE A 196 7.46 3.77 -18.08
C PHE A 196 6.20 4.36 -17.46
N TRP A 197 5.10 4.31 -18.22
CA TRP A 197 3.79 4.74 -17.74
C TRP A 197 3.29 3.88 -16.58
N SER A 198 3.55 2.56 -16.63
CA SER A 198 3.26 1.64 -15.54
C SER A 198 3.93 2.06 -14.23
N ALA A 199 5.23 2.36 -14.26
CA ALA A 199 5.97 2.83 -13.09
C ALA A 199 5.42 4.16 -12.52
N LEU A 200 5.02 5.09 -13.40
CA LEU A 200 4.37 6.34 -12.99
C LEU A 200 3.02 6.10 -12.31
N LEU A 201 2.16 5.27 -12.93
CA LEU A 201 0.86 4.92 -12.35
C LEU A 201 1.00 4.25 -10.99
N TRP A 202 2.02 3.42 -10.79
CA TRP A 202 2.27 2.81 -9.49
C TRP A 202 2.68 3.85 -8.44
N ALA A 203 3.50 4.83 -8.81
CA ALA A 203 3.87 5.91 -7.91
C ALA A 203 2.63 6.76 -7.54
N PHE A 204 1.79 7.09 -8.51
CA PHE A 204 0.58 7.88 -8.29
C PHE A 204 -0.48 7.11 -7.49
N LEU A 205 -0.59 5.79 -7.69
CA LEU A 205 -1.35 4.91 -6.80
C LEU A 205 -0.81 5.03 -5.36
N GLY A 206 0.52 4.92 -5.20
CA GLY A 206 1.18 5.08 -3.92
C GLY A 206 0.86 6.41 -3.24
N LEU A 207 0.84 7.51 -3.99
CA LEU A 207 0.39 8.81 -3.49
C LEU A 207 -1.06 8.74 -2.99
N MET A 208 -1.99 8.25 -3.82
CA MET A 208 -3.41 8.22 -3.49
C MET A 208 -3.75 7.32 -2.30
N PHE A 209 -3.07 6.18 -2.21
CA PHE A 209 -3.22 5.24 -1.11
C PHE A 209 -2.54 5.73 0.17
N GLY A 210 -1.32 6.27 0.05
CA GLY A 210 -0.45 6.60 1.17
C GLY A 210 -0.60 8.02 1.72
N ALA A 211 -1.27 8.95 1.02
CA ALA A 211 -1.19 10.38 1.36
C ALA A 211 -1.57 10.69 2.81
N THR A 212 -2.70 10.16 3.29
CA THR A 212 -3.16 10.38 4.67
C THR A 212 -2.20 9.73 5.68
N PHE A 213 -1.69 8.54 5.37
CA PHE A 213 -0.68 7.88 6.19
C PHE A 213 0.62 8.68 6.27
N PHE A 214 1.12 9.24 5.16
CA PHE A 214 2.34 10.04 5.13
C PHE A 214 2.23 11.28 6.02
N VAL A 215 1.09 11.97 5.94
CA VAL A 215 0.79 13.15 6.76
C VAL A 215 0.69 12.77 8.24
N MET A 216 -0.06 11.71 8.57
CA MET A 216 -0.19 11.24 9.96
C MET A 216 1.16 10.78 10.52
N SER A 217 1.92 10.00 9.75
CA SER A 217 3.23 9.49 10.18
C SER A 217 4.20 10.64 10.40
N GLY A 218 4.23 11.64 9.51
CA GLY A 218 5.05 12.84 9.66
C GLY A 218 4.66 13.67 10.88
N ALA A 219 3.37 13.77 11.20
CA ALA A 219 2.86 14.49 12.37
C ALA A 219 3.41 13.92 13.69
N THR A 220 3.72 12.62 13.75
CA THR A 220 4.27 11.98 14.97
C THR A 220 5.74 12.35 15.27
N CYS A 221 6.43 13.05 14.37
CA CYS A 221 7.84 13.42 14.51
C CYS A 221 8.00 14.80 15.16
N LYS A 222 9.11 15.01 15.89
CA LYS A 222 9.35 16.28 16.59
C LYS A 222 9.79 17.40 15.66
N SER A 223 10.39 17.05 14.52
CA SER A 223 10.83 18.02 13.51
C SER A 223 10.57 17.55 12.07
N VAL A 224 10.45 18.51 11.15
CA VAL A 224 10.35 18.27 9.70
C VAL A 224 11.52 17.43 9.19
N LYS A 225 12.72 17.64 9.72
CA LYS A 225 13.92 16.90 9.32
C LYS A 225 13.81 15.44 9.69
N GLU A 226 13.38 15.12 10.91
CA GLU A 226 13.12 13.73 11.35
C GLU A 226 12.03 13.07 10.51
N ALA A 227 10.94 13.78 10.25
CA ALA A 227 9.83 13.27 9.44
C ALA A 227 10.28 12.89 8.03
N ARG A 228 10.95 13.81 7.33
CA ARG A 228 11.44 13.60 5.97
C ARG A 228 12.51 12.51 5.90
N LEU A 229 13.45 12.50 6.84
CA LEU A 229 14.52 11.50 6.86
C LEU A 229 13.95 10.10 7.16
N GLY A 230 13.03 9.98 8.12
CA GLY A 230 12.38 8.71 8.45
C GLY A 230 11.62 8.13 7.27
N GLY A 231 10.78 8.95 6.61
CA GLY A 231 10.07 8.51 5.41
C GLY A 231 11.03 8.16 4.26
N ALA A 232 12.07 8.97 4.02
CA ALA A 232 13.02 8.74 2.93
C ALA A 232 13.80 7.43 3.10
N ILE A 233 14.24 7.12 4.33
CA ILE A 233 14.87 5.84 4.64
C ILE A 233 13.91 4.68 4.37
N GLY A 234 12.63 4.81 4.76
CA GLY A 234 11.60 3.82 4.46
C GLY A 234 11.45 3.56 2.96
N VAL A 235 11.38 4.61 2.14
CA VAL A 235 11.30 4.52 0.68
C VAL A 235 12.54 3.84 0.08
N ILE A 236 13.74 4.20 0.55
CA ILE A 236 14.99 3.60 0.08
C ILE A 236 15.06 2.11 0.44
N VAL A 237 14.64 1.72 1.65
CA VAL A 237 14.56 0.30 2.02
C VAL A 237 13.59 -0.44 1.09
N MET A 238 12.42 0.14 0.82
CA MET A 238 11.44 -0.46 -0.09
C MET A 238 11.95 -0.59 -1.53
N PHE A 239 12.77 0.35 -2.02
CA PHE A 239 13.39 0.23 -3.34
C PHE A 239 14.24 -1.05 -3.48
N PHE A 240 15.07 -1.35 -2.47
CA PHE A 240 15.84 -2.59 -2.49
C PHE A 240 14.95 -3.83 -2.41
N VAL A 241 13.91 -3.81 -1.57
CA VAL A 241 12.94 -4.91 -1.49
C VAL A 241 12.26 -5.14 -2.85
N ILE A 242 11.88 -4.07 -3.56
CA ILE A 242 11.27 -4.12 -4.89
C ILE A 242 12.22 -4.73 -5.91
N ILE A 243 13.48 -4.27 -5.97
CA ILE A 243 14.46 -4.81 -6.92
C ILE A 243 14.60 -6.32 -6.75
N VAL A 244 14.75 -6.77 -5.51
CA VAL A 244 14.99 -8.19 -5.31
C VAL A 244 13.71 -9.01 -5.53
N LEU A 245 12.54 -8.45 -5.27
CA LEU A 245 11.28 -9.11 -5.63
C LEU A 245 11.11 -9.24 -7.15
N ILE A 246 11.46 -8.22 -7.94
CA ILE A 246 11.51 -8.30 -9.41
C ILE A 246 12.44 -9.43 -9.85
N ILE A 247 13.64 -9.51 -9.27
CA ILE A 247 14.62 -10.56 -9.60
C ILE A 247 14.04 -11.94 -9.25
N ALA A 248 13.48 -12.11 -8.04
CA ALA A 248 12.91 -13.38 -7.60
C ALA A 248 11.76 -13.84 -8.51
N GLU A 249 10.86 -12.93 -8.87
CA GLU A 249 9.74 -13.24 -9.77
C GLU A 249 10.20 -13.68 -11.16
N ILE A 250 11.28 -13.09 -11.70
CA ILE A 250 11.83 -13.51 -12.99
C ILE A 250 12.57 -14.85 -12.86
N VAL A 251 13.36 -15.04 -11.80
CA VAL A 251 14.11 -16.29 -11.57
C VAL A 251 13.16 -17.48 -11.45
N TYR A 252 12.07 -17.32 -10.71
CA TYR A 252 11.11 -18.39 -10.45
C TYR A 252 9.90 -18.35 -11.40
N LEU A 253 10.04 -17.79 -12.61
CA LEU A 253 8.96 -17.58 -13.57
C LEU A 253 8.09 -18.84 -13.78
N ASP A 254 8.72 -20.00 -13.98
CA ASP A 254 8.02 -21.27 -14.22
C ASP A 254 7.20 -21.74 -13.03
N ILE A 255 7.62 -21.41 -11.81
CA ILE A 255 6.91 -21.74 -10.57
C ILE A 255 5.70 -20.83 -10.37
N ILE A 256 5.82 -19.55 -10.70
CA ILE A 256 4.79 -18.55 -10.39
C ILE A 256 3.75 -18.37 -11.48
N LYS A 257 4.00 -18.88 -12.70
CA LYS A 257 3.06 -18.75 -13.82
C LYS A 257 1.70 -19.38 -13.47
N GLY A 258 0.63 -18.60 -13.66
CA GLY A 258 -0.74 -19.01 -13.33
C GLY A 258 -1.08 -18.98 -11.83
N GLN A 259 -0.16 -18.53 -10.97
CA GLN A 259 -0.41 -18.36 -9.53
C GLN A 259 -0.91 -16.94 -9.24
N GLN A 260 -1.81 -16.81 -8.26
CA GLN A 260 -2.28 -15.50 -7.81
C GLN A 260 -1.43 -14.93 -6.67
N VAL A 261 -0.79 -15.78 -5.86
CA VAL A 261 0.12 -15.39 -4.78
C VAL A 261 1.53 -15.86 -5.10
N LEU A 262 2.25 -15.07 -5.88
CA LEU A 262 3.54 -15.40 -6.48
C LEU A 262 4.59 -15.70 -5.42
N THR A 263 4.72 -14.82 -4.43
CA THR A 263 5.70 -14.98 -3.34
C THR A 263 5.47 -16.25 -2.52
N LEU A 264 4.21 -16.67 -2.36
CA LEU A 264 3.87 -17.92 -1.67
C LEU A 264 4.22 -19.14 -2.51
N ALA A 265 4.03 -19.09 -3.83
CA ALA A 265 4.47 -20.15 -4.73
C ALA A 265 5.99 -20.31 -4.70
N ILE A 266 6.74 -19.20 -4.77
CA ILE A 266 8.20 -19.22 -4.61
C ILE A 266 8.59 -19.79 -3.24
N ALA A 267 7.95 -19.35 -2.16
CA ALA A 267 8.27 -19.84 -0.82
C ALA A 267 8.00 -21.34 -0.65
N LYS A 268 6.95 -21.89 -1.26
CA LYS A 268 6.68 -23.33 -1.25
C LYS A 268 7.81 -24.12 -1.90
N GLU A 269 8.43 -23.57 -2.95
CA GLU A 269 9.56 -24.19 -3.64
C GLU A 269 10.85 -24.09 -2.81
N VAL A 270 11.20 -22.89 -2.34
CA VAL A 270 12.53 -22.62 -1.78
C VAL A 270 12.64 -22.88 -0.28
N ALA A 271 11.53 -22.74 0.45
CA ALA A 271 11.51 -22.85 1.90
C ALA A 271 10.12 -23.33 2.40
N PRO A 272 9.74 -24.61 2.17
CA PRO A 272 8.41 -25.11 2.49
C PRO A 272 7.97 -24.86 3.94
N ALA A 273 8.89 -25.02 4.90
CA ALA A 273 8.64 -24.76 6.32
C ALA A 273 8.33 -23.28 6.59
N LEU A 274 9.02 -22.36 5.91
CA LEU A 274 8.76 -20.93 5.99
C LEU A 274 7.43 -20.56 5.33
N ALA A 275 7.08 -21.19 4.20
CA ALA A 275 5.79 -21.01 3.54
C ALA A 275 4.62 -21.43 4.45
N ALA A 276 4.78 -22.50 5.22
CA ALA A 276 3.78 -22.97 6.19
C ALA A 276 3.55 -21.98 7.34
N ALA A 277 4.59 -21.29 7.79
CA ALA A 277 4.45 -20.20 8.74
C ALA A 277 3.87 -18.93 8.08
N PHE A 278 4.26 -18.63 6.84
CA PHE A 278 3.91 -17.36 6.20
C PHE A 278 2.47 -17.28 5.73
N ALA A 279 1.89 -18.36 5.19
CA ALA A 279 0.51 -18.35 4.72
C ALA A 279 -0.53 -17.87 5.76
N PRO A 280 -0.57 -18.40 7.00
CA PRO A 280 -1.49 -17.90 8.02
C PRO A 280 -1.18 -16.46 8.43
N ILE A 281 0.09 -16.06 8.46
CA ILE A 281 0.50 -14.68 8.78
C ILE A 281 0.03 -13.70 7.70
N LEU A 282 0.16 -14.09 6.43
CA LEU A 282 -0.34 -13.31 5.30
C LEU A 282 -1.86 -13.16 5.37
N ILE A 283 -2.59 -14.23 5.70
CA ILE A 283 -4.06 -14.17 5.89
C ILE A 283 -4.43 -13.24 7.03
N ILE A 284 -3.79 -13.36 8.20
CA ILE A 284 -4.03 -12.47 9.36
C ILE A 284 -3.75 -11.02 8.98
N CYS A 285 -2.71 -10.77 8.19
CA CYS A 285 -2.41 -9.43 7.69
C CYS A 285 -3.50 -8.89 6.75
N ILE A 286 -3.93 -9.69 5.78
CA ILE A 286 -4.97 -9.26 4.84
C ILE A 286 -6.25 -8.97 5.61
N TYR A 287 -6.61 -9.86 6.52
CA TYR A 287 -7.73 -9.71 7.43
C TYR A 287 -7.69 -8.40 8.24
N SER A 288 -6.56 -8.07 8.86
CA SER A 288 -6.46 -6.86 9.69
C SER A 288 -6.58 -5.58 8.86
N ALA A 289 -6.06 -5.59 7.63
CA ALA A 289 -6.23 -4.49 6.69
C ALA A 289 -7.69 -4.35 6.22
N VAL A 290 -8.34 -5.46 5.86
CA VAL A 290 -9.76 -5.52 5.49
C VAL A 290 -10.64 -4.97 6.62
N ALA A 291 -10.40 -5.38 7.87
CA ALA A 291 -11.12 -4.88 9.04
C ALA A 291 -10.90 -3.37 9.27
N SER A 292 -9.65 -2.91 9.17
CA SER A 292 -9.30 -1.49 9.33
C SER A 292 -9.98 -0.61 8.27
N ILE A 293 -9.94 -1.03 7.01
CA ILE A 293 -10.54 -0.28 5.91
C ILE A 293 -12.07 -0.25 6.04
N LEU A 294 -12.70 -1.37 6.41
CA LEU A 294 -14.15 -1.41 6.66
C LEU A 294 -14.55 -0.41 7.74
N LEU A 295 -13.78 -0.32 8.84
CA LEU A 295 -13.99 0.68 9.88
C LEU A 295 -13.85 2.10 9.36
N VAL A 296 -12.78 2.43 8.62
CA VAL A 296 -12.56 3.77 8.04
C VAL A 296 -13.70 4.16 7.11
N CYS A 297 -14.12 3.25 6.22
CA CYS A 297 -15.23 3.49 5.31
C CYS A 297 -16.56 3.70 6.05
N THR A 298 -16.83 2.92 7.10
CA THR A 298 -18.08 3.02 7.86
C THR A 298 -18.14 4.28 8.73
N ARG A 299 -17.03 4.62 9.40
CA ARG A 299 -16.89 5.80 10.28
C ARG A 299 -17.14 7.12 9.57
N LYS A 300 -16.93 7.15 8.24
CA LYS A 300 -17.27 8.32 7.43
C LYS A 300 -18.76 8.67 7.45
N PHE A 301 -19.63 7.68 7.65
CA PHE A 301 -21.09 7.84 7.52
C PHE A 301 -21.85 7.70 8.85
N ALA A 302 -21.25 7.05 9.85
CA ALA A 302 -21.89 6.79 11.13
C ALA A 302 -20.88 6.68 12.27
N VAL A 303 -21.32 7.07 13.47
CA VAL A 303 -20.55 6.87 14.72
C VAL A 303 -20.58 5.40 15.12
N ASP A 304 -19.46 4.90 15.62
CA ASP A 304 -19.28 3.52 16.10
C ASP A 304 -20.43 3.03 17.00
N LYS A 305 -20.74 1.74 16.89
CA LYS A 305 -21.75 1.02 17.71
C LYS A 305 -23.19 1.55 17.60
N THR A 306 -23.47 2.49 16.70
CA THR A 306 -24.85 2.90 16.39
C THR A 306 -25.54 1.90 15.45
N LYS A 307 -26.88 1.85 15.46
CA LYS A 307 -27.63 1.02 14.48
C LYS A 307 -27.26 1.37 13.04
N LYS A 308 -27.08 2.66 12.75
CA LYS A 308 -26.66 3.16 11.43
C LYS A 308 -25.30 2.59 11.03
N PHE A 309 -24.32 2.60 11.94
CA PHE A 309 -23.00 2.03 11.71
C PHE A 309 -23.08 0.53 11.40
N ASN A 310 -23.81 -0.23 12.22
CA ASN A 310 -23.92 -1.67 12.03
C ASN A 310 -24.55 -2.02 10.67
N ILE A 311 -25.61 -1.31 10.27
CA ILE A 311 -26.26 -1.50 8.97
C ILE A 311 -25.29 -1.19 7.83
N ILE A 312 -24.57 -0.07 7.90
CA ILE A 312 -23.60 0.31 6.85
C ILE A 312 -22.47 -0.71 6.76
N ALA A 313 -21.90 -1.14 7.88
CA ALA A 313 -20.84 -2.15 7.90
C ALA A 313 -21.30 -3.48 7.27
N VAL A 314 -22.51 -3.94 7.59
CA VAL A 314 -23.11 -5.14 7.00
C VAL A 314 -23.30 -4.98 5.49
N VAL A 315 -23.86 -3.85 5.04
CA VAL A 315 -24.10 -3.58 3.62
C VAL A 315 -22.78 -3.51 2.84
N LEU A 316 -21.80 -2.76 3.33
CA LEU A 316 -20.47 -2.66 2.71
C LEU A 316 -19.76 -4.02 2.67
N THR A 317 -19.92 -4.85 3.70
CA THR A 317 -19.37 -6.21 3.70
C THR A 317 -20.06 -7.09 2.66
N ALA A 318 -21.39 -7.07 2.60
CA ALA A 318 -22.16 -7.87 1.63
C ALA A 318 -21.81 -7.50 0.18
N ILE A 319 -21.72 -6.20 -0.12
CA ILE A 319 -21.27 -5.71 -1.44
C ILE A 319 -19.83 -6.16 -1.72
N GLY A 320 -18.94 -6.11 -0.72
CA GLY A 320 -17.54 -6.52 -0.88
C GLY A 320 -17.37 -8.02 -1.09
N MET A 321 -18.18 -8.84 -0.42
CA MET A 321 -18.24 -10.29 -0.65
C MET A 321 -18.65 -10.59 -2.09
N PHE A 322 -19.72 -9.96 -2.58
CA PHE A 322 -20.17 -10.13 -3.96
C PHE A 322 -19.09 -9.66 -4.95
N THR A 323 -18.68 -8.40 -4.86
CA THR A 323 -17.74 -7.78 -5.81
C THR A 323 -16.33 -8.39 -5.77
N GLY A 324 -15.84 -8.78 -4.58
CA GLY A 324 -14.54 -9.42 -4.40
C GLY A 324 -14.45 -10.84 -4.93
N THR A 325 -15.56 -11.41 -5.41
CA THR A 325 -15.61 -12.73 -6.05
C THR A 325 -16.00 -12.68 -7.53
N LEU A 326 -16.23 -11.49 -8.10
CA LEU A 326 -16.58 -11.33 -9.52
C LEU A 326 -15.39 -11.55 -10.45
N LEU A 327 -14.20 -11.14 -10.01
CA LEU A 327 -12.98 -11.19 -10.80
C LEU A 327 -11.83 -11.82 -9.99
N PRO A 328 -10.90 -12.53 -10.66
CA PRO A 328 -9.64 -12.94 -10.07
C PRO A 328 -8.88 -11.79 -9.39
N PHE A 329 -8.13 -12.11 -8.34
CA PHE A 329 -7.37 -11.11 -7.56
C PHE A 329 -6.39 -10.30 -8.42
N ASP A 330 -5.64 -10.98 -9.29
CA ASP A 330 -4.69 -10.36 -10.21
C ASP A 330 -5.40 -9.42 -11.21
N GLN A 331 -6.59 -9.75 -11.69
CA GLN A 331 -7.38 -8.85 -12.55
C GLN A 331 -7.91 -7.63 -11.79
N LEU A 332 -8.32 -7.80 -10.53
CA LEU A 332 -8.73 -6.66 -9.70
C LEU A 332 -7.57 -5.69 -9.46
N VAL A 333 -6.36 -6.20 -9.19
CA VAL A 333 -5.13 -5.39 -9.13
C VAL A 333 -4.92 -4.68 -10.47
N ASN A 334 -5.03 -5.41 -11.58
CA ASN A 334 -4.81 -4.89 -12.93
C ASN A 334 -5.75 -3.73 -13.32
N ILE A 335 -6.97 -3.74 -12.81
CA ILE A 335 -8.00 -2.75 -13.17
C ILE A 335 -8.00 -1.59 -12.16
N ILE A 336 -8.16 -1.90 -10.87
CA ILE A 336 -8.40 -0.90 -9.84
C ILE A 336 -7.16 -0.04 -9.60
N TYR A 337 -5.97 -0.64 -9.60
CA TYR A 337 -4.77 0.08 -9.20
C TYR A 337 -4.30 1.09 -10.25
N PRO A 338 -4.24 0.77 -11.56
CA PRO A 338 -3.96 1.77 -12.60
C PRO A 338 -4.98 2.91 -12.63
N LEU A 339 -6.28 2.61 -12.51
CA LEU A 339 -7.35 3.62 -12.44
C LEU A 339 -7.11 4.62 -11.31
N SER A 340 -6.65 4.13 -10.17
CA SER A 340 -6.31 4.94 -9.01
C SER A 340 -5.07 5.80 -9.26
N GLY A 341 -4.08 5.26 -9.98
CA GLY A 341 -2.90 5.99 -10.42
C GLY A 341 -3.22 7.19 -11.30
N TYR A 342 -4.21 7.07 -12.21
CA TYR A 342 -4.61 8.21 -13.04
C TYR A 342 -5.16 9.39 -12.23
N ALA A 343 -5.91 9.12 -11.15
CA ALA A 343 -6.40 10.18 -10.28
C ALA A 343 -5.25 10.91 -9.56
N GLY A 344 -4.17 10.21 -9.23
CA GLY A 344 -2.99 10.81 -8.59
C GLY A 344 -2.23 11.81 -9.47
N ILE A 345 -2.35 11.72 -10.80
CA ILE A 345 -1.67 12.65 -11.74
C ILE A 345 -2.07 14.09 -11.46
N ILE A 346 -3.38 14.34 -11.36
CA ILE A 346 -3.91 15.68 -11.14
C ILE A 346 -3.46 16.19 -9.77
N LEU A 347 -3.49 15.35 -8.73
CA LEU A 347 -3.03 15.70 -7.39
C LEU A 347 -1.56 16.13 -7.39
N VAL A 348 -0.71 15.38 -8.10
CA VAL A 348 0.71 15.71 -8.27
C VAL A 348 0.90 17.09 -8.89
N LEU A 349 0.10 17.45 -9.91
CA LEU A 349 0.20 18.77 -10.54
C LEU A 349 -0.14 19.90 -9.54
N PHE A 350 -1.19 19.73 -8.73
CA PHE A 350 -1.53 20.69 -7.67
C PHE A 350 -0.45 20.79 -6.60
N MET A 351 0.11 19.65 -6.17
CA MET A 351 1.22 19.61 -5.23
C MET A 351 2.46 20.31 -5.78
N ALA A 352 2.85 20.03 -7.02
CA ALA A 352 3.99 20.66 -7.67
C ALA A 352 3.77 22.18 -7.84
N TYR A 353 2.57 22.60 -8.24
CA TYR A 353 2.22 24.01 -8.34
C TYR A 353 2.37 24.73 -7.00
N LYS A 354 1.84 24.16 -5.92
CA LYS A 354 1.96 24.76 -4.59
C LYS A 354 3.41 24.78 -4.09
N GLU A 355 4.16 23.69 -4.23
CA GLU A 355 5.51 23.58 -3.67
C GLU A 355 6.56 24.41 -4.43
N PHE A 356 6.45 24.48 -5.77
CA PHE A 356 7.48 25.09 -6.63
C PHE A 356 7.08 26.44 -7.23
N ILE A 357 5.79 26.71 -7.47
CA ILE A 357 5.34 27.91 -8.18
C ILE A 357 4.74 28.93 -7.21
N ASN A 358 3.77 28.52 -6.38
CA ASN A 358 3.10 29.43 -5.44
C ASN A 358 2.84 28.74 -4.09
N LYS A 359 3.75 28.94 -3.14
CA LYS A 359 3.65 28.37 -1.77
C LYS A 359 2.43 28.83 -0.99
N ASN A 360 1.87 29.99 -1.34
CA ASN A 360 0.67 30.56 -0.72
C ASN A 360 -0.60 30.18 -1.47
N ALA A 361 -0.52 29.37 -2.54
CA ALA A 361 -1.69 28.85 -3.22
C ALA A 361 -2.56 28.03 -2.27
N PHE A 362 -3.88 28.22 -2.38
CA PHE A 362 -4.88 27.56 -1.54
C PHE A 362 -4.60 27.78 -0.04
N PRO A 363 -4.86 28.98 0.49
CA PRO A 363 -4.73 29.26 1.90
C PRO A 363 -5.53 28.24 2.72
N PHE A 364 -4.91 27.72 3.77
CA PHE A 364 -5.52 26.75 4.68
C PHE A 364 -5.28 27.24 6.10
N GLU A 365 -6.36 27.57 6.80
CA GLU A 365 -6.35 27.95 8.20
C GLU A 365 -6.57 26.72 9.08
N LYS A 366 -5.75 26.55 10.12
CA LYS A 366 -5.97 25.47 11.08
C LYS A 366 -7.22 25.79 11.92
N ALA A 367 -7.97 24.76 12.32
CA ALA A 367 -9.13 24.94 13.19
C ALA A 367 -8.75 25.60 14.52
N THR A 368 -7.54 25.34 15.03
CA THR A 368 -6.99 25.94 16.26
C THR A 368 -6.59 27.41 16.13
N ASP A 369 -6.36 27.92 14.91
CA ASP A 369 -6.09 29.34 14.69
C ASP A 369 -7.39 30.16 14.72
N LYS A 370 -8.52 29.55 14.29
CA LYS A 370 -9.85 30.19 14.32
C LYS A 370 -10.37 30.45 15.72
N THR A 371 -10.04 29.59 16.69
CA THR A 371 -10.44 29.79 18.09
C THR A 371 -9.68 30.94 18.74
N LYS A 372 -8.41 31.14 18.39
CA LYS A 372 -7.58 32.23 18.92
C LYS A 372 -7.97 33.60 18.36
N GLU A 373 -8.38 33.68 17.09
CA GLU A 373 -8.91 34.92 16.51
C GLU A 373 -10.34 35.24 16.97
N ALA A 374 -11.13 34.25 17.39
CA ALA A 374 -12.45 34.48 17.99
C ALA A 374 -12.38 34.89 19.47
N GLU A 375 -11.24 34.65 20.13
CA GLU A 375 -10.96 35.00 21.53
C GLU A 375 -10.13 36.31 21.67
N ALA A 376 -9.68 36.90 20.56
CA ALA A 376 -8.96 38.17 20.49
C ALA A 376 -9.84 39.29 19.91
#